data_AF-A0A383ABA9-F1
#
_entry.id   AF-A0A383ABA9-F1
#
_cell.length_a   1.000
_cell.length_b   1.000
_cell.length_c   1.000
_cell.angle_alpha   90.00
_cell.angle_beta   90.00
_cell.angle_gamma   90.00
#
_symmetry.space_group_name_H-M   'P 1'
#
loop_
_entity.id
_entity.type
_entity.pdbx_description
1 polymer ?
#
loop_
_entity_poly.entity_id
_entity_poly.type
_entity_poly.pdbx_seq_one_letter_code
_entity_poly.pdbx_strand_id
1 'polypeptide(L)'
;GDCPRLLYQVDDQVIAPGRPVHRIILTKLERDELAEIGRRPWHNTSDAQMSVTFINIEGGQASVHYNVGVRLRGSTSRAATHKSRRVNFPNDRPWRSRTAINLNAIHPHAQELGSALFRLAGLPAPRARVVRVFENKERLGGGSQFGHYAELDPLNSEYIRWQFPNDDNGNLYKGGGYADLKFIGDEPAPYAKKYFYAKQTNAWQSDYSDLIGFLRALGKADEPGLAARVDLDAWMRHLAVHDLLGNEETSL
;
A
#
# COMPACT_ATOMS: atom_id res chain seq x y z
N GLY A 1 25.44 -0.39 -17.50
CA GLY A 1 25.68 -1.35 -16.40
C GLY A 1 25.41 -0.63 -15.10
N ASP A 2 24.32 -0.98 -14.42
CA ASP A 2 23.91 -0.28 -13.20
C ASP A 2 24.63 -0.84 -11.98
N CYS A 3 25.68 -0.10 -11.58
CA CYS A 3 26.33 -0.25 -10.29
C CYS A 3 25.43 0.36 -9.19
N PRO A 4 25.39 -0.20 -7.96
CA PRO A 4 24.71 0.43 -6.82
C PRO A 4 25.17 1.89 -6.64
N ARG A 5 24.22 2.84 -6.67
CA ARG A 5 24.49 4.27 -6.60
C ARG A 5 24.18 4.81 -5.20
N LEU A 6 25.22 5.28 -4.51
CA LEU A 6 25.10 6.07 -3.30
C LEU A 6 24.92 7.54 -3.71
N LEU A 7 23.67 7.98 -3.82
CA LEU A 7 23.36 9.34 -4.28
C LEU A 7 23.37 10.30 -3.09
N TYR A 8 23.99 11.46 -3.27
CA TYR A 8 23.90 12.58 -2.33
C TYR A 8 23.46 13.83 -3.07
N GLN A 9 22.89 14.78 -2.33
CA GLN A 9 22.51 16.08 -2.83
C GLN A 9 22.86 17.13 -1.78
N VAL A 10 23.54 18.20 -2.21
CA VAL A 10 23.74 19.38 -1.38
C VAL A 10 22.50 20.25 -1.51
N ASP A 11 21.83 20.49 -0.38
CA ASP A 11 20.63 21.29 -0.30
C ASP A 11 20.66 22.18 0.94
N ASP A 12 20.36 23.46 0.76
CA ASP A 12 20.34 24.51 1.76
C ASP A 12 18.92 24.87 2.21
N GLN A 13 17.90 24.17 1.67
CA GLN A 13 16.51 24.34 2.09
C GLN A 13 16.33 24.02 3.58
N VAL A 14 15.87 25.03 4.34
CA VAL A 14 15.46 24.84 5.72
C VAL A 14 14.14 24.10 5.78
N ILE A 15 14.16 22.86 6.27
CA ILE A 15 12.96 22.06 6.47
C ILE A 15 12.26 22.54 7.74
N ALA A 16 11.11 23.21 7.57
CA ALA A 16 10.28 23.63 8.70
C ALA A 16 9.95 22.43 9.61
N PRO A 17 9.93 22.61 10.94
CA PRO A 17 9.53 21.56 11.86
C PRO A 17 8.07 21.12 11.62
N GLY A 18 7.70 19.92 12.09
CA GLY A 18 6.35 19.39 11.98
C GLY A 18 6.32 17.96 11.44
N ARG A 19 5.47 17.72 10.43
CA ARG A 19 5.26 16.38 9.86
C ARG A 19 6.56 15.78 9.30
N PRO A 20 6.73 14.45 9.35
CA PRO A 20 7.91 13.77 8.83
C PRO A 20 8.16 14.13 7.36
N VAL A 21 9.43 14.16 6.98
CA VAL A 21 9.86 14.43 5.61
C VAL A 21 10.52 13.19 5.04
N HIS A 22 10.15 12.86 3.81
CA HIS A 22 10.83 11.87 2.99
C HIS A 22 11.44 12.56 1.79
N ARG A 23 12.76 12.46 1.65
CA ARG A 23 13.47 12.92 0.46
C ARG A 23 13.92 11.72 -0.35
N ILE A 24 13.59 11.75 -1.63
CA ILE A 24 13.95 10.74 -2.62
C ILE A 24 14.94 11.39 -3.57
N ILE A 25 16.20 10.99 -3.51
CA ILE A 25 17.27 11.51 -4.37
C ILE A 25 17.41 10.58 -5.57
N LEU A 26 17.25 11.13 -6.78
CA LEU A 26 17.40 10.44 -8.05
C LEU A 26 18.42 11.16 -8.94
N THR A 27 19.12 10.39 -9.76
CA THR A 27 19.85 10.96 -10.90
C THR A 27 18.87 11.55 -11.92
N LYS A 28 19.37 12.43 -12.81
CA LYS A 28 18.56 12.98 -13.89
C LYS A 28 17.95 11.89 -14.77
N LEU A 29 18.73 10.85 -15.12
CA LEU A 29 18.26 9.74 -15.97
C LEU A 29 17.05 9.03 -15.35
N GLU A 30 17.18 8.60 -14.10
CA GLU A 30 16.12 7.91 -13.34
C GLU A 30 14.87 8.79 -13.19
N ARG A 31 15.07 10.10 -12.96
CA ARG A 31 13.96 11.06 -12.85
C ARG A 31 13.24 11.24 -14.19
N ASP A 32 13.98 11.35 -15.28
CA ASP A 32 13.42 11.50 -16.62
C ASP A 32 12.65 10.23 -17.02
N GLU A 33 13.16 9.04 -16.70
CA GLU A 33 12.45 7.77 -16.91
C GLU A 33 11.16 7.68 -16.08
N LEU A 34 11.22 8.00 -14.78
CA LEU A 34 10.02 8.01 -13.92
C LEU A 34 8.96 8.98 -14.44
N ALA A 35 9.38 10.16 -14.90
CA ALA A 35 8.49 11.15 -15.49
C ALA A 35 7.88 10.63 -16.80
N GLU A 36 8.66 9.96 -17.66
CA GLU A 36 8.17 9.35 -18.88
C GLU A 36 7.12 8.27 -18.61
N ILE A 37 7.39 7.37 -17.65
CA ILE A 37 6.40 6.38 -17.20
C ILE A 37 5.13 7.05 -16.68
N GLY A 38 5.26 8.19 -16.00
CA GLY A 38 4.15 8.98 -15.47
C GLY A 38 3.32 9.74 -16.50
N ARG A 39 3.86 9.99 -17.70
CA ARG A 39 3.13 10.59 -18.83
C ARG A 39 2.29 9.58 -19.60
N ARG A 40 2.60 8.29 -19.51
CA ARG A 40 1.86 7.24 -20.21
C ARG A 40 0.42 7.12 -19.68
N PRO A 41 -0.55 6.71 -20.52
CA PRO A 41 -1.89 6.38 -20.06
C PRO A 41 -1.87 5.35 -18.94
N TRP A 42 -2.80 5.45 -17.99
CA TRP A 42 -2.81 4.61 -16.79
C TRP A 42 -2.89 3.10 -17.10
N HIS A 43 -3.52 2.72 -18.21
CA HIS A 43 -3.66 1.33 -18.68
C HIS A 43 -2.45 0.82 -19.49
N ASN A 44 -1.51 1.71 -19.86
CA ASN A 44 -0.29 1.40 -20.60
C ASN A 44 0.95 2.01 -19.91
N THR A 45 1.06 1.74 -18.61
CA THR A 45 2.11 2.26 -17.73
C THR A 45 3.13 1.16 -17.37
N SER A 46 4.19 1.52 -16.64
CA SER A 46 5.23 0.57 -16.20
C SER A 46 5.35 0.52 -14.68
N ASP A 47 5.70 -0.66 -14.16
CA ASP A 47 6.09 -0.87 -12.76
C ASP A 47 7.61 -0.86 -12.55
N ALA A 48 8.38 -0.42 -13.57
CA ALA A 48 9.83 -0.24 -13.46
C ALA A 48 10.19 0.65 -12.26
N GLN A 49 11.25 0.25 -11.56
CA GLN A 49 11.71 0.88 -10.33
C GLN A 49 13.01 1.63 -10.59
N MET A 50 13.05 2.85 -10.10
CA MET A 50 14.20 3.72 -10.17
C MET A 50 15.10 3.52 -8.96
N SER A 51 16.41 3.58 -9.16
CA SER A 51 17.40 3.50 -8.09
C SER A 51 17.56 4.86 -7.40
N VAL A 52 17.35 4.89 -6.09
CA VAL A 52 17.32 6.13 -5.29
C VAL A 52 18.10 6.02 -3.98
N THR A 53 18.43 7.18 -3.41
CA THR A 53 18.71 7.31 -1.98
C THR A 53 17.50 7.90 -1.27
N PHE A 54 17.03 7.24 -0.23
CA PHE A 54 15.90 7.66 0.59
C PHE A 54 16.39 8.24 1.91
N ILE A 55 15.90 9.42 2.26
CA ILE A 55 16.21 10.08 3.53
C ILE A 55 14.89 10.35 4.24
N ASN A 56 14.72 9.83 5.45
CA ASN A 56 13.64 10.23 6.34
C ASN A 56 14.17 11.22 7.36
N ILE A 57 13.45 12.34 7.56
CA ILE A 57 13.75 13.35 8.58
C ILE A 57 12.53 13.45 9.49
N GLU A 58 12.72 13.16 10.77
CA GLU A 58 11.67 13.17 11.79
C GLU A 58 12.29 13.44 13.18
N GLY A 59 11.65 14.27 13.99
CA GLY A 59 12.14 14.58 15.35
C GLY A 59 13.55 15.19 15.39
N GLY A 60 13.96 15.92 14.34
CA GLY A 60 15.30 16.49 14.21
C GLY A 60 16.39 15.48 13.82
N GLN A 61 16.04 14.20 13.62
CA GLN A 61 16.96 13.16 13.20
C GLN A 61 16.75 12.81 11.73
N ALA A 62 17.85 12.50 11.03
CA ALA A 62 17.84 12.02 9.66
C ALA A 62 18.31 10.56 9.62
N SER A 63 17.53 9.70 8.96
CA SER A 63 17.91 8.32 8.64
C SER A 63 18.06 8.16 7.12
N VAL A 64 19.19 7.65 6.66
CA VAL A 64 19.53 7.51 5.24
C VAL A 64 19.55 6.04 4.83
N HIS A 65 18.90 5.72 3.71
CA HIS A 65 18.84 4.39 3.12
C HIS A 65 19.25 4.45 1.65
N TYR A 66 20.30 3.70 1.33
CA TYR A 66 20.81 3.56 -0.03
C TYR A 66 20.25 2.32 -0.74
N ASN A 67 20.41 2.25 -2.06
CA ASN A 67 19.92 1.14 -2.89
C ASN A 67 18.41 0.90 -2.72
N VAL A 68 17.66 2.00 -2.60
CA VAL A 68 16.20 1.95 -2.47
C VAL A 68 15.60 2.00 -3.88
N GLY A 69 14.54 1.24 -4.10
CA GLY A 69 13.76 1.27 -5.34
C GLY A 69 12.55 2.18 -5.20
N VAL A 70 12.29 3.05 -6.18
CA VAL A 70 11.05 3.84 -6.23
C VAL A 70 10.34 3.65 -7.56
N ARG A 71 9.05 3.37 -7.52
CA ARG A 71 8.19 3.32 -8.72
C ARG A 71 6.89 4.06 -8.52
N LEU A 72 6.24 4.39 -9.63
CA LEU A 72 4.85 4.83 -9.58
C LEU A 72 3.94 3.69 -9.07
N ARG A 73 2.87 4.09 -8.39
CA ARG A 73 1.91 3.18 -7.75
C ARG A 73 0.49 3.54 -8.17
N GLY A 74 -0.34 2.50 -8.31
CA GLY A 74 -1.78 2.61 -8.55
C GLY A 74 -2.17 2.05 -9.90
N SER A 75 -3.46 2.14 -10.21
CA SER A 75 -4.02 1.84 -11.53
C SER A 75 -4.54 3.14 -12.13
N THR A 76 -5.84 3.40 -12.08
CA THR A 76 -6.49 4.65 -12.50
C THR A 76 -5.87 5.90 -11.87
N SER A 77 -5.46 5.83 -10.59
CA SER A 77 -4.78 6.92 -9.89
C SER A 77 -3.46 7.37 -10.51
N ARG A 78 -2.88 6.59 -11.43
CA ARG A 78 -1.72 7.01 -12.22
C ARG A 78 -2.05 8.10 -13.22
N ALA A 79 -3.32 8.32 -13.56
CA ALA A 79 -3.74 9.45 -14.38
C ALA A 79 -3.74 10.78 -13.61
N ALA A 80 -3.79 10.75 -12.28
CA ALA A 80 -3.84 11.97 -11.45
C ALA A 80 -2.60 12.86 -11.66
N THR A 81 -2.77 14.18 -11.50
CA THR A 81 -1.67 15.16 -11.64
C THR A 81 -0.51 14.83 -10.70
N HIS A 82 -0.82 14.54 -9.44
CA HIS A 82 0.17 14.12 -8.45
C HIS A 82 0.20 12.60 -8.36
N LYS A 83 1.36 12.02 -8.69
CA LYS A 83 1.52 10.57 -8.76
C LYS A 83 1.84 9.98 -7.39
N SER A 84 1.19 8.88 -7.06
CA SER A 84 1.52 8.03 -5.90
C SER A 84 2.77 7.20 -6.19
N ARG A 85 3.55 6.90 -5.16
CA ARG A 85 4.81 6.15 -5.27
C ARG A 85 4.81 4.95 -4.34
N ARG A 86 5.54 3.91 -4.71
CA ARG A 86 5.97 2.83 -3.81
C ARG A 86 7.47 2.93 -3.65
N VAL A 87 7.91 2.90 -2.40
CA VAL A 87 9.33 2.85 -2.01
C VAL A 87 9.61 1.43 -1.53
N ASN A 88 10.63 0.78 -2.07
CA ASN A 88 11.05 -0.57 -1.71
C ASN A 88 12.48 -0.53 -1.18
N PHE A 89 12.66 -1.02 0.05
CA PHE A 89 13.93 -1.13 0.73
C PHE A 89 14.51 -2.53 0.52
N PRO A 90 15.84 -2.70 0.52
CA PRO A 90 16.47 -4.01 0.53
C PRO A 90 15.98 -4.88 1.70
N ASN A 91 15.76 -6.18 1.44
CA ASN A 91 15.27 -7.12 2.45
C ASN A 91 16.23 -7.28 3.65
N ASP A 92 17.53 -7.11 3.43
CA ASP A 92 18.58 -7.19 4.46
C ASP A 92 18.69 -5.92 5.31
N ARG A 93 18.10 -4.80 4.85
CA ARG A 93 18.19 -3.47 5.47
C ARG A 93 16.83 -2.76 5.42
N PRO A 94 15.80 -3.31 6.09
CA PRO A 94 14.49 -2.71 6.11
C PRO A 94 14.50 -1.34 6.83
N TRP A 95 13.59 -0.45 6.45
CA TRP A 95 13.38 0.81 7.16
C TRP A 95 12.25 0.64 8.18
N ARG A 96 12.56 0.76 9.48
CA ARG A 96 11.59 0.55 10.57
C ARG A 96 10.86 -0.80 10.46
N SER A 97 11.63 -1.87 10.21
CA SER A 97 11.14 -3.24 10.01
C SER A 97 10.17 -3.41 8.83
N ARG A 98 10.22 -2.49 7.85
CA ARG A 98 9.43 -2.52 6.61
C ARG A 98 10.34 -2.57 5.40
N THR A 99 10.09 -3.51 4.50
CA THR A 99 10.77 -3.59 3.19
C THR A 99 10.09 -2.76 2.13
N ALA A 100 8.93 -2.17 2.42
CA ALA A 100 8.30 -1.20 1.55
C ALA A 100 7.36 -0.25 2.27
N ILE A 101 7.15 0.93 1.68
CA ILE A 101 6.07 1.86 2.02
C ILE A 101 5.38 2.38 0.76
N ASN A 102 4.11 2.74 0.89
CA ASN A 102 3.38 3.49 -0.12
C ASN A 102 3.35 4.97 0.27
N LEU A 103 3.55 5.85 -0.71
CA LEU A 103 3.34 7.29 -0.60
C LEU A 103 2.18 7.65 -1.53
N ASN A 104 0.98 7.75 -0.98
CA ASN A 104 -0.22 8.03 -1.76
C ASN A 104 -0.51 9.53 -1.87
N ALA A 105 -0.78 9.99 -3.08
CA ALA A 105 -1.09 11.39 -3.41
C ALA A 105 -2.61 11.66 -3.48
N ILE A 106 -3.46 10.65 -3.37
CA ILE A 106 -4.90 10.80 -3.54
C ILE A 106 -5.54 10.95 -2.17
N HIS A 107 -6.18 12.08 -1.86
CA HIS A 107 -6.81 12.36 -0.56
C HIS A 107 -6.00 11.90 0.67
N PRO A 108 -4.75 12.36 0.89
CA PRO A 108 -3.92 11.90 2.01
C PRO A 108 -4.57 12.03 3.40
N HIS A 109 -5.30 13.11 3.61
CA HIS A 109 -6.03 13.38 4.85
C HIS A 109 -7.11 12.32 5.13
N ALA A 110 -7.87 11.94 4.10
CA ALA A 110 -8.91 10.91 4.23
C ALA A 110 -8.31 9.54 4.53
N GLN A 111 -7.14 9.22 3.94
CA GLN A 111 -6.45 7.95 4.23
C GLN A 111 -5.86 7.90 5.65
N GLU A 112 -5.29 9.00 6.16
CA GLU A 112 -4.82 9.08 7.55
C GLU A 112 -6.00 8.94 8.53
N LEU A 113 -7.08 9.68 8.30
CA LEU A 113 -8.28 9.64 9.14
C LEU A 113 -8.97 8.27 9.10
N GLY A 114 -9.16 7.70 7.91
CA GLY A 114 -9.79 6.39 7.73
C GLY A 114 -9.00 5.30 8.45
N SER A 115 -7.67 5.22 8.24
CA SER A 115 -6.82 4.28 8.98
C SER A 115 -6.95 4.43 10.49
N ALA A 116 -6.96 5.66 11.01
CA ALA A 116 -7.11 5.91 12.44
C ALA A 116 -8.47 5.42 12.96
N LEU A 117 -9.56 5.71 12.25
CA LEU A 117 -10.91 5.32 12.67
C LEU A 117 -11.12 3.80 12.64
N PHE A 118 -10.66 3.11 11.59
CA PHE A 118 -10.68 1.65 11.56
C PHE A 118 -9.91 1.04 12.73
N ARG A 119 -8.69 1.53 12.99
CA ARG A 119 -7.87 1.02 14.10
C ARG A 119 -8.47 1.33 15.47
N LEU A 120 -9.08 2.51 15.66
CA LEU A 120 -9.80 2.87 16.88
C LEU A 120 -11.04 1.99 17.10
N ALA A 121 -11.69 1.54 16.02
CA ALA A 121 -12.76 0.55 16.05
C ALA A 121 -12.25 -0.89 16.28
N GLY A 122 -10.94 -1.10 16.47
CA GLY A 122 -10.36 -2.43 16.62
C GLY A 122 -10.38 -3.25 15.33
N LEU A 123 -10.50 -2.61 14.17
CA LEU A 123 -10.46 -3.26 12.87
C LEU A 123 -9.04 -3.23 12.27
N PRO A 124 -8.67 -4.25 11.49
CA PRO A 124 -7.44 -4.23 10.71
C PRO A 124 -7.40 -3.07 9.72
N ALA A 125 -6.37 -2.24 9.80
CA ALA A 125 -6.09 -1.23 8.78
C ALA A 125 -4.58 -0.90 8.75
N PRO A 126 -4.01 -0.61 7.57
CA PRO A 126 -2.60 -0.27 7.45
C PRO A 126 -2.30 0.99 8.26
N ARG A 127 -1.14 1.04 8.93
CA ARG A 127 -0.66 2.29 9.54
C ARG A 127 -0.58 3.37 8.47
N ALA A 128 -1.22 4.50 8.73
CA ALA A 128 -1.19 5.67 7.87
C ALA A 128 -0.69 6.88 8.64
N ARG A 129 0.07 7.74 7.98
CA ARG A 129 0.39 9.09 8.48
C ARG A 129 0.65 10.06 7.34
N VAL A 130 0.37 11.34 7.57
CA VAL A 130 0.66 12.40 6.62
C VAL A 130 2.14 12.80 6.69
N VAL A 131 2.79 12.85 5.51
CA VAL A 131 4.22 13.16 5.35
C VAL A 131 4.44 14.17 4.23
N ARG A 132 5.55 14.91 4.29
CA ARG A 132 6.00 15.76 3.20
C ARG A 132 6.99 14.97 2.35
N VAL A 133 6.86 15.01 1.04
CA VAL A 133 7.73 14.26 0.13
C VAL A 133 8.48 15.23 -0.77
N PHE A 134 9.79 15.04 -0.88
CA PHE A 134 10.65 15.76 -1.78
C PHE A 134 11.25 14.78 -2.79
N GLU A 135 11.20 15.15 -4.05
CA GLU A 135 11.96 14.50 -5.12
C GLU A 135 13.13 15.41 -5.44
N ASN A 136 14.35 14.99 -5.11
CA ASN A 136 15.51 15.88 -5.08
C ASN A 136 15.21 17.12 -4.19
N LYS A 137 15.31 18.34 -4.74
CA LYS A 137 15.00 19.59 -4.03
C LYS A 137 13.54 20.02 -4.18
N GLU A 138 12.77 19.33 -5.02
CA GLU A 138 11.41 19.72 -5.36
C GLU A 138 10.43 19.07 -4.40
N ARG A 139 9.65 19.90 -3.70
CA ARG A 139 8.53 19.40 -2.90
C ARG A 139 7.44 18.86 -3.82
N LEU A 140 7.00 17.64 -3.55
CA LEU A 140 5.87 17.03 -4.24
C LEU A 140 4.54 17.38 -3.58
N GLY A 141 3.47 17.22 -4.37
CA GLY A 141 2.08 17.48 -3.96
C GLY A 141 1.62 18.87 -4.36
N GLY A 142 0.31 19.12 -4.30
CA GLY A 142 -0.28 20.40 -4.62
C GLY A 142 -1.45 20.73 -3.69
N GLY A 143 -2.29 21.66 -4.12
CA GLY A 143 -3.43 22.14 -3.31
C GLY A 143 -4.38 21.02 -2.88
N SER A 144 -4.70 20.08 -3.77
CA SER A 144 -5.64 18.98 -3.49
C SER A 144 -5.12 17.96 -2.47
N GLN A 145 -3.81 17.97 -2.16
CA GLN A 145 -3.20 17.15 -1.11
C GLN A 145 -2.71 17.98 0.08
N PHE A 146 -2.96 19.29 0.08
CA PHE A 146 -2.37 20.23 1.03
C PHE A 146 -0.83 20.15 1.06
N GLY A 147 -0.19 19.81 -0.07
CA GLY A 147 1.26 19.63 -0.18
C GLY A 147 1.82 18.43 0.60
N HIS A 148 1.01 17.39 0.84
CA HIS A 148 1.42 16.19 1.57
C HIS A 148 1.09 14.89 0.82
N TYR A 149 1.58 13.78 1.34
CA TYR A 149 1.27 12.42 0.93
C TYR A 149 0.86 11.60 2.16
N ALA A 150 0.11 10.52 1.94
CA ALA A 150 -0.11 9.52 2.98
C ALA A 150 0.98 8.44 2.87
N GLU A 151 1.83 8.33 3.90
CA GLU A 151 2.69 7.16 4.10
C GLU A 151 1.82 6.03 4.65
N LEU A 152 1.77 4.90 3.93
CA LEU A 152 0.99 3.73 4.29
C LEU A 152 1.83 2.46 4.24
N ASP A 153 1.59 1.56 5.19
CA ASP A 153 2.07 0.19 5.09
C ASP A 153 1.44 -0.50 3.86
N PRO A 154 2.23 -1.19 3.04
CA PRO A 154 1.69 -2.09 2.05
C PRO A 154 1.01 -3.28 2.72
N LEU A 155 -0.11 -3.72 2.16
CA LEU A 155 -0.75 -4.97 2.56
C LEU A 155 0.12 -6.15 2.06
N ASN A 156 1.01 -6.63 2.93
CA ASN A 156 1.97 -7.71 2.70
C ASN A 156 2.15 -8.54 3.99
N SER A 157 3.10 -9.47 4.02
CA SER A 157 3.40 -10.28 5.21
C SER A 157 3.87 -9.46 6.41
N GLU A 158 4.59 -8.35 6.21
CA GLU A 158 4.99 -7.46 7.31
C GLU A 158 3.80 -6.76 7.96
N TYR A 159 2.81 -6.37 7.16
CA TYR A 159 1.53 -5.86 7.67
C TYR A 159 0.79 -6.93 8.48
N ILE A 160 0.70 -8.17 7.97
CA ILE A 160 0.05 -9.27 8.70
C ILE A 160 0.74 -9.54 10.04
N ARG A 161 2.08 -9.63 10.06
CA ARG A 161 2.86 -9.77 11.30
C ARG A 161 2.62 -8.66 12.30
N TRP A 162 2.48 -7.43 11.82
CA TRP A 162 2.21 -6.28 12.69
C TRP A 162 0.77 -6.28 13.21
N GLN A 163 -0.19 -6.63 12.36
CA GLN A 163 -1.62 -6.56 12.67
C GLN A 163 -2.11 -7.74 13.52
N PHE A 164 -1.55 -8.93 13.29
CA PHE A 164 -1.93 -10.18 13.93
C PHE A 164 -0.67 -10.85 14.53
N PRO A 165 -0.04 -10.25 15.55
CA PRO A 165 1.26 -10.73 16.06
C PRO A 165 1.23 -12.14 16.67
N ASN A 166 0.03 -12.64 17.02
CA ASN A 166 -0.18 -13.98 17.57
C ASN A 166 -0.76 -14.97 16.53
N ASP A 167 -1.02 -14.51 15.30
CA ASP A 167 -1.61 -15.29 14.21
C ASP A 167 -1.18 -14.74 12.84
N ASP A 168 0.14 -14.71 12.62
CA ASP A 168 0.74 -14.05 11.46
C ASP A 168 0.94 -14.97 10.24
N ASN A 169 0.54 -16.23 10.34
CA ASN A 169 0.72 -17.25 9.30
C ASN A 169 -0.45 -17.30 8.30
N GLY A 170 -1.49 -16.49 8.53
CA GLY A 170 -2.69 -16.44 7.69
C GLY A 170 -2.47 -15.94 6.26
N ASN A 171 -3.52 -16.11 5.45
CA ASN A 171 -3.53 -15.69 4.06
C ASN A 171 -4.18 -14.31 3.88
N LEU A 172 -3.49 -13.42 3.17
CA LEU A 172 -4.01 -12.12 2.75
C LEU A 172 -4.40 -12.18 1.28
N TYR A 173 -5.67 -11.95 0.99
CA TYR A 173 -6.19 -11.87 -0.37
C TYR A 173 -6.55 -10.44 -0.71
N LYS A 174 -6.08 -9.97 -1.87
CA LYS A 174 -6.49 -8.68 -2.42
C LYS A 174 -7.55 -8.88 -3.49
N GLY A 175 -8.77 -8.42 -3.23
CA GLY A 175 -9.86 -8.44 -4.20
C GLY A 175 -9.61 -7.52 -5.40
N GLY A 176 -10.06 -7.96 -6.57
CA GLY A 176 -10.21 -7.16 -7.77
C GLY A 176 -11.69 -6.98 -8.14
N GLY A 177 -11.97 -6.45 -9.33
CA GLY A 177 -13.34 -6.13 -9.76
C GLY A 177 -14.30 -7.32 -9.92
N TYR A 178 -13.81 -8.56 -9.84
CA TYR A 178 -14.62 -9.79 -9.84
C TYR A 178 -14.54 -10.55 -8.50
N ALA A 179 -13.96 -9.97 -7.46
CA ALA A 179 -13.95 -10.52 -6.11
C ALA A 179 -15.24 -10.15 -5.37
N ASP A 180 -16.38 -10.68 -5.83
CA ASP A 180 -17.74 -10.34 -5.38
C ASP A 180 -18.28 -11.26 -4.27
N LEU A 181 -17.38 -11.94 -3.55
CA LEU A 181 -17.69 -12.94 -2.52
C LEU A 181 -18.55 -14.13 -3.00
N LYS A 182 -18.68 -14.35 -4.31
CA LYS A 182 -19.40 -15.49 -4.86
C LYS A 182 -18.55 -16.76 -4.85
N PHE A 183 -19.15 -17.86 -4.41
CA PHE A 183 -18.60 -19.20 -4.62
C PHE A 183 -18.76 -19.63 -6.09
N ILE A 184 -17.65 -19.96 -6.75
CA ILE A 184 -17.58 -20.31 -8.18
C ILE A 184 -17.02 -21.72 -8.43
N GLY A 185 -17.02 -22.58 -7.40
CA GLY A 185 -16.56 -23.96 -7.46
C GLY A 185 -15.39 -24.28 -6.54
N ASP A 186 -14.91 -25.52 -6.60
CA ASP A 186 -13.94 -26.09 -5.66
C ASP A 186 -12.48 -25.95 -6.12
N GLU A 187 -12.29 -25.54 -7.37
CA GLU A 187 -10.98 -25.41 -7.97
C GLU A 187 -10.34 -24.06 -7.60
N PRO A 188 -9.05 -24.02 -7.20
CA PRO A 188 -8.34 -22.76 -6.94
C PRO A 188 -8.17 -21.85 -8.16
N ALA A 189 -8.01 -22.45 -9.35
CA ALA A 189 -7.60 -21.71 -10.55
C ALA A 189 -8.54 -20.55 -10.95
N PRO A 190 -9.89 -20.68 -10.90
CA PRO A 190 -10.80 -19.56 -11.09
C PRO A 190 -10.58 -18.37 -10.14
N TYR A 191 -10.34 -18.62 -8.84
CA TYR A 191 -10.16 -17.56 -7.83
C TYR A 191 -8.83 -16.82 -7.98
N ALA A 192 -7.79 -17.50 -8.49
CA ALA A 192 -6.47 -16.93 -8.73
C ALA A 192 -6.37 -16.08 -10.02
N LYS A 193 -7.43 -16.05 -10.85
CA LYS A 193 -7.43 -15.28 -12.10
C LYS A 193 -7.27 -13.77 -11.83
N LYS A 194 -6.72 -13.08 -12.83
CA LYS A 194 -6.62 -11.61 -12.81
C LYS A 194 -8.00 -10.99 -12.50
N TYR A 195 -8.00 -10.03 -11.58
CA TYR A 195 -9.18 -9.32 -11.07
C TYR A 195 -10.11 -10.11 -10.13
N PHE A 196 -9.80 -11.36 -9.77
CA PHE A 196 -10.43 -12.07 -8.65
C PHE A 196 -9.61 -11.83 -7.37
N TYR A 197 -9.09 -12.87 -6.71
CA TYR A 197 -8.42 -12.77 -5.43
C TYR A 197 -6.91 -12.95 -5.60
N ALA A 198 -6.18 -11.84 -5.63
CA ALA A 198 -4.72 -11.89 -5.70
C ALA A 198 -4.13 -12.21 -4.31
N LYS A 199 -3.65 -13.44 -4.12
CA LYS A 199 -3.00 -13.88 -2.88
C LYS A 199 -1.68 -13.12 -2.64
N GLN A 200 -1.58 -12.39 -1.53
CA GLN A 200 -0.46 -11.51 -1.17
C GLN A 200 0.55 -12.16 -0.19
N THR A 201 0.11 -13.13 0.61
CA THR A 201 0.97 -13.93 1.52
C THR A 201 0.87 -15.41 1.17
N ASN A 202 1.91 -16.20 1.47
CA ASN A 202 1.95 -17.63 1.15
C ASN A 202 1.64 -17.98 -0.33
N ALA A 203 1.90 -17.04 -1.25
CA ALA A 203 1.50 -17.15 -2.65
C ALA A 203 2.14 -18.33 -3.38
N TRP A 204 3.33 -18.76 -2.94
CA TRP A 204 4.07 -19.89 -3.50
C TRP A 204 3.38 -21.25 -3.29
N GLN A 205 2.53 -21.38 -2.28
CA GLN A 205 1.78 -22.62 -2.02
C GLN A 205 0.63 -22.81 -3.01
N SER A 206 0.15 -21.72 -3.63
CA SER A 206 -1.01 -21.71 -4.53
C SER A 206 -2.28 -22.38 -3.96
N ASP A 207 -2.37 -22.48 -2.63
CA ASP A 207 -3.53 -23.01 -1.92
C ASP A 207 -4.57 -21.91 -1.68
N TYR A 208 -5.82 -22.13 -2.06
CA TYR A 208 -6.96 -21.23 -1.85
C TYR A 208 -8.08 -21.92 -1.06
N SER A 209 -7.83 -23.08 -0.47
CA SER A 209 -8.84 -23.91 0.19
C SER A 209 -9.56 -23.17 1.33
N ASP A 210 -8.87 -22.27 2.04
CA ASP A 210 -9.43 -21.41 3.07
C ASP A 210 -10.47 -20.43 2.52
N LEU A 211 -10.11 -19.70 1.46
CA LEU A 211 -11.00 -18.77 0.76
C LEU A 211 -12.20 -19.52 0.16
N ILE A 212 -11.96 -20.65 -0.52
CA ILE A 212 -13.01 -21.47 -1.12
C ILE A 212 -13.97 -21.98 -0.04
N GLY A 213 -13.45 -22.45 1.09
CA GLY A 213 -14.25 -22.88 2.23
C GLY A 213 -15.11 -21.74 2.81
N PHE A 214 -14.53 -20.54 2.95
CA PHE A 214 -15.27 -19.35 3.37
C PHE A 214 -16.38 -18.99 2.39
N LEU A 215 -16.07 -18.86 1.09
CA LEU A 215 -17.04 -18.47 0.07
C LEU A 215 -18.16 -19.52 -0.10
N ARG A 216 -17.85 -20.81 0.02
CA ARG A 216 -18.86 -21.88 0.01
C ARG A 216 -19.84 -21.73 1.18
N ALA A 217 -19.32 -21.54 2.40
CA ALA A 217 -20.14 -21.37 3.59
C ALA A 217 -20.97 -20.08 3.52
N LEU A 218 -20.42 -19.02 2.93
CA LEU A 218 -21.16 -17.77 2.72
C LEU A 218 -22.28 -17.91 1.68
N GLY A 219 -22.03 -18.65 0.60
CA GLY A 219 -22.97 -18.82 -0.51
C GLY A 219 -24.11 -19.82 -0.28
N LYS A 220 -24.12 -20.53 0.85
CA LYS A 220 -25.14 -21.54 1.18
C LYS A 220 -25.73 -21.27 2.56
N ALA A 221 -27.00 -20.83 2.61
CA ALA A 221 -27.70 -20.53 3.85
C ALA A 221 -27.76 -21.72 4.85
N ASP A 222 -27.70 -22.95 4.33
CA ASP A 222 -27.83 -24.18 5.12
C ASP A 222 -26.49 -24.85 5.44
N GLU A 223 -25.33 -24.29 5.04
CA GLU A 223 -24.05 -24.86 5.46
C GLU A 223 -23.66 -24.39 6.87
N PRO A 224 -23.64 -25.29 7.87
CA PRO A 224 -23.15 -24.93 9.19
C PRO A 224 -21.67 -24.55 9.12
N GLY A 225 -21.29 -23.51 9.87
CA GLY A 225 -19.88 -23.15 10.06
C GLY A 225 -19.43 -21.82 9.45
N LEU A 226 -20.32 -21.00 8.88
CA LEU A 226 -19.96 -19.62 8.51
C LEU A 226 -19.38 -18.86 9.71
N ALA A 227 -20.05 -18.92 10.87
CA ALA A 227 -19.58 -18.30 12.11
C ALA A 227 -18.24 -18.85 12.63
N ALA A 228 -17.79 -20.02 12.17
CA ALA A 228 -16.47 -20.58 12.48
C ALA A 228 -15.40 -20.18 11.47
N ARG A 229 -15.79 -19.56 10.34
CA ARG A 229 -14.92 -19.14 9.24
C ARG A 229 -14.82 -17.62 9.07
N VAL A 230 -15.65 -16.88 9.80
CA VAL A 230 -15.67 -15.42 9.76
C VAL A 230 -15.79 -14.86 11.18
N ASP A 231 -15.04 -13.81 11.46
CA ASP A 231 -15.28 -12.97 12.64
C ASP A 231 -16.45 -12.04 12.31
N LEU A 232 -17.67 -12.45 12.71
CA LEU A 232 -18.89 -11.71 12.44
C LEU A 232 -18.89 -10.33 13.09
N ASP A 233 -18.31 -10.19 14.28
CA ASP A 233 -18.24 -8.91 14.99
C ASP A 233 -17.32 -7.94 14.26
N ALA A 234 -16.15 -8.40 13.82
CA ALA A 234 -15.25 -7.60 12.99
C ALA A 234 -15.89 -7.23 11.65
N TRP A 235 -16.60 -8.16 11.00
CA TRP A 235 -17.25 -7.89 9.72
C TRP A 235 -18.39 -6.87 9.86
N MET A 236 -19.27 -7.02 10.85
CA MET A 236 -20.36 -6.07 11.10
C MET A 236 -19.83 -4.69 11.46
N ARG A 237 -18.75 -4.62 12.25
CA ARG A 237 -18.10 -3.36 12.59
C ARG A 237 -17.40 -2.73 11.39
N HIS A 238 -16.81 -3.53 10.49
CA HIS A 238 -16.27 -3.07 9.21
C HIS A 238 -17.34 -2.37 8.38
N LEU A 239 -18.50 -3.01 8.21
CA LEU A 239 -19.63 -2.41 7.49
C LEU A 239 -20.11 -1.11 8.14
N ALA A 240 -20.23 -1.08 9.47
CA ALA A 240 -20.65 0.12 10.20
C ALA A 240 -19.66 1.28 10.06
N VAL A 241 -18.35 1.01 10.08
CA VAL A 241 -17.33 2.05 9.87
C VAL A 241 -17.33 2.56 8.43
N HIS A 242 -17.56 1.67 7.44
CA HIS A 242 -17.72 2.07 6.04
C HIS A 242 -18.92 3.01 5.84
N ASP A 243 -20.06 2.69 6.45
CA ASP A 243 -21.27 3.51 6.43
C ASP A 243 -21.04 4.87 7.10
N LEU A 244 -20.42 4.89 8.28
CA LEU A 244 -20.06 6.12 9.00
C LEU A 244 -19.15 7.06 8.18
N LEU A 245 -18.23 6.48 7.40
CA LEU A 245 -17.31 7.23 6.57
C LEU A 245 -17.91 7.68 5.23
N GLY A 246 -19.11 7.21 4.88
CA GLY A 246 -19.70 7.42 3.56
C GLY A 246 -18.80 6.88 2.44
N ASN A 247 -18.13 5.75 2.67
CA ASN A 247 -17.24 5.18 1.65
C ASN A 247 -18.04 4.42 0.59
N GLU A 248 -18.15 5.01 -0.60
CA GLU A 248 -18.90 4.47 -1.75
C GLU A 248 -18.04 3.55 -2.65
N GLU A 249 -16.74 3.35 -2.37
CA GLU A 249 -15.93 2.37 -3.11
C GLU A 249 -16.24 0.94 -2.62
N THR A 250 -16.40 -0.01 -3.56
CA THR A 250 -16.60 -1.45 -3.29
C THR A 250 -15.47 -2.00 -2.42
N SER A 251 -15.70 -2.03 -1.11
CA SER A 251 -14.75 -2.43 -0.06
C SER A 251 -15.34 -3.60 0.74
N LEU A 252 -15.92 -4.55 0.02
CA LEU A 252 -16.42 -5.82 0.55
C LEU A 252 -15.29 -6.86 0.58
#